data_AF-A0A7C5ND35-F1
#
_entry.id   AF-A0A7C5ND35-F1
#
_cell.length_a   1.000
_cell.length_b   1.000
_cell.length_c   1.000
_cell.angle_alpha   90.00
_cell.angle_beta   90.00
_cell.angle_gamma   90.00
#
_symmetry.space_group_name_H-M   'P 1'
#
loop_
_entity.id
_entity.type
_entity.pdbx_description
1 polymer ?
#
loop_
_entity_poly.entity_id
_entity_poly.type
_entity_poly.pdbx_seq_one_letter_code
_entity_poly.pdbx_strand_id
1 'polypeptide(L)'
;KKTGEEFLETLHNALVIVADYSNIDTLKEEGLSKMDAFVALTPNSEINIITSLMAEEVGVYKTIALVNNTDYTHISQNIGIDTIINKKLIAANNIFRFVRKGNIEAIGSLHGVDAEVIEFVIHKKNRLTKHPIKELHLPSKAIIAGVVRGNNSYIPDGDFQLEQNDKVIVFTQPEAIRKVEEIFK
;
A
#
# COMPACT_ATOMS: atom_id res chain seq x y z
N LYS A 1 1.16 -25.96 19.60
CA LYS A 1 0.26 -26.39 20.70
C LYS A 1 0.02 -25.24 21.69
N LYS A 2 1.03 -24.76 22.42
CA LYS A 2 0.92 -23.61 23.35
C LYS A 2 0.28 -22.35 22.73
N THR A 3 0.74 -21.91 21.55
CA THR A 3 0.16 -20.75 20.85
C THR A 3 -1.30 -20.97 20.43
N GLY A 4 -1.71 -22.21 20.17
CA GLY A 4 -3.11 -22.53 19.86
C GLY A 4 -4.02 -22.41 21.09
N GLU A 5 -3.52 -22.81 22.26
CA GLU A 5 -4.22 -22.65 23.54
C GLU A 5 -4.41 -21.16 23.88
N GLU A 6 -3.37 -20.33 23.69
CA GLU A 6 -3.44 -18.87 23.86
C GLU A 6 -4.48 -18.22 22.92
N PHE A 7 -4.63 -18.71 21.69
CA PHE A 7 -5.65 -18.21 20.77
C PHE A 7 -7.06 -18.65 21.13
N LEU A 8 -7.25 -19.85 21.69
CA LEU A 8 -8.57 -20.28 22.16
C LEU A 8 -9.07 -19.46 23.35
N GLU A 9 -8.18 -18.95 24.20
CA GLU A 9 -8.54 -18.07 25.32
C GLU A 9 -8.91 -16.64 24.87
N THR A 10 -8.38 -16.18 23.74
CA THR A 10 -8.54 -14.79 23.28
C THR A 10 -9.56 -14.64 22.16
N LEU A 11 -9.67 -15.64 21.27
CA LEU A 11 -10.53 -15.61 20.08
C LEU A 11 -11.83 -16.38 20.33
N HIS A 12 -12.85 -15.67 20.79
CA HIS A 12 -14.15 -16.25 21.15
C HIS A 12 -15.03 -16.61 19.94
N ASN A 13 -14.75 -15.99 18.79
CA ASN A 13 -15.52 -16.15 17.54
C ASN A 13 -14.61 -16.61 16.38
N ALA A 14 -13.67 -17.50 16.65
CA ALA A 14 -12.81 -18.08 15.63
C ALA A 14 -12.64 -19.58 15.86
N LEU A 15 -12.54 -20.33 14.76
CA LEU A 15 -12.09 -21.72 14.80
C LEU A 15 -10.56 -21.72 14.81
N VAL A 16 -9.96 -22.31 15.84
CA VAL A 16 -8.50 -22.46 15.96
C VAL A 16 -8.13 -23.90 15.65
N ILE A 17 -7.35 -24.10 14.60
CA ILE A 17 -6.91 -25.41 14.13
C ILE A 17 -5.40 -25.52 14.36
N VAL A 18 -4.97 -26.56 15.07
CA VAL A 18 -3.54 -26.87 15.27
C VAL A 18 -3.13 -27.91 14.24
N ALA A 19 -2.56 -27.45 13.14
CA ALA A 19 -2.16 -28.32 12.03
C ALA A 19 -0.87 -27.85 11.35
N ASP A 20 -0.31 -28.68 10.48
CA ASP A 20 0.84 -28.30 9.65
C ASP A 20 0.36 -27.42 8.49
N TYR A 21 0.59 -26.12 8.61
CA TYR A 21 0.21 -25.13 7.61
C TYR A 21 1.04 -25.20 6.31
N SER A 22 2.13 -25.99 6.28
CA SER A 22 2.90 -26.23 5.07
C SER A 22 2.31 -27.36 4.21
N ASN A 23 1.41 -28.17 4.79
CA ASN A 23 0.73 -29.24 4.07
C ASN A 23 -0.62 -28.74 3.53
N ILE A 24 -0.71 -28.63 2.21
CA ILE A 24 -1.93 -28.15 1.55
C ILE A 24 -3.11 -29.11 1.71
N ASP A 25 -2.87 -30.41 1.78
CA ASP A 25 -3.94 -31.40 1.90
C ASP A 25 -4.65 -31.25 3.25
N THR A 26 -3.88 -30.97 4.30
CA THR A 26 -4.41 -30.60 5.61
C THR A 26 -5.26 -29.33 5.54
N LEU A 27 -4.83 -28.29 4.80
CA LEU A 27 -5.64 -27.08 4.64
C LEU A 27 -6.93 -27.34 3.83
N LYS A 28 -6.86 -28.19 2.80
CA LYS A 28 -8.03 -28.60 2.00
C LYS A 28 -9.06 -29.36 2.83
N GLU A 29 -8.60 -30.28 3.69
CA GLU A 29 -9.46 -31.03 4.63
C GLU A 29 -10.23 -30.07 5.55
N GLU A 30 -9.60 -28.97 5.96
CA GLU A 30 -10.19 -27.91 6.79
C GLU A 30 -11.01 -26.87 5.99
N GLY A 31 -11.29 -27.15 4.71
CA GLY A 31 -12.22 -26.37 3.90
C GLY A 31 -11.60 -25.17 3.19
N LEU A 32 -10.29 -25.17 2.92
CA LEU A 32 -9.60 -24.09 2.19
C LEU A 32 -10.34 -23.66 0.91
N SER A 33 -10.83 -24.61 0.11
CA SER A 33 -11.51 -24.33 -1.18
C SER A 33 -12.85 -23.60 -1.03
N LYS A 34 -13.41 -23.52 0.18
CA LYS A 34 -14.65 -22.80 0.48
C LYS A 34 -14.40 -21.42 1.07
N MET A 35 -13.14 -21.04 1.28
CA MET A 35 -12.78 -19.75 1.87
C MET A 35 -12.79 -18.65 0.82
N ASP A 36 -13.31 -17.48 1.21
CA ASP A 36 -13.27 -16.29 0.35
C ASP A 36 -11.87 -15.70 0.26
N ALA A 37 -11.06 -15.86 1.32
CA ALA A 37 -9.71 -15.35 1.39
C ALA A 37 -8.77 -16.26 2.18
N PHE A 38 -7.50 -16.30 1.78
CA PHE A 38 -6.41 -16.99 2.48
C PHE A 38 -5.29 -16.00 2.82
N VAL A 39 -4.82 -16.03 4.07
CA VAL A 39 -3.81 -15.10 4.57
C VAL A 39 -2.67 -15.88 5.24
N ALA A 40 -1.48 -15.85 4.63
CA ALA A 40 -0.29 -16.53 5.14
C ALA A 40 0.67 -15.54 5.81
N LEU A 41 0.71 -15.58 7.15
CA LEU A 41 1.45 -14.62 8.00
C LEU A 41 2.60 -15.26 8.78
N THR A 42 3.12 -16.39 8.34
CA THR A 42 4.20 -17.09 9.05
C THR A 42 5.52 -16.30 8.94
N PRO A 43 6.51 -16.56 9.80
CA PRO A 43 7.83 -15.96 9.67
C PRO A 43 8.57 -16.33 8.37
N ASN A 44 8.17 -17.42 7.70
CA ASN A 44 8.81 -17.91 6.50
C ASN A 44 8.08 -17.41 5.24
N SER A 45 8.73 -16.52 4.48
CA SER A 45 8.17 -15.97 3.25
C SER A 45 7.95 -17.02 2.16
N GLU A 46 8.80 -18.04 2.05
CA GLU A 46 8.65 -19.10 1.04
C GLU A 46 7.40 -19.94 1.31
N ILE A 47 7.14 -20.30 2.57
CA ILE A 47 5.92 -20.99 2.95
C ILE A 47 4.70 -20.12 2.65
N ASN A 48 4.75 -18.83 2.99
CA ASN A 48 3.63 -17.92 2.71
C ASN A 48 3.35 -17.81 1.21
N ILE A 49 4.39 -17.76 0.38
CA ILE A 49 4.26 -17.72 -1.09
C ILE A 49 3.63 -19.01 -1.61
N ILE A 50 4.23 -20.16 -1.27
CA ILE A 50 3.79 -21.48 -1.78
C ILE A 50 2.36 -21.78 -1.34
N THR A 51 2.03 -21.58 -0.06
CA THR A 51 0.68 -21.86 0.45
C THR A 51 -0.38 -20.93 -0.13
N SER A 52 -0.02 -19.66 -0.40
CA SER A 52 -0.93 -18.71 -1.07
C SER A 52 -1.18 -19.10 -2.53
N LEU A 53 -0.15 -19.49 -3.28
CA LEU A 53 -0.31 -19.98 -4.65
C LEU A 53 -1.16 -21.24 -4.71
N MET A 54 -0.95 -22.17 -3.78
CA MET A 54 -1.78 -23.37 -3.69
C MET A 54 -3.24 -23.04 -3.32
N ALA A 55 -3.47 -22.04 -2.47
CA ALA A 55 -4.81 -21.57 -2.14
C ALA A 55 -5.52 -20.97 -3.36
N GLU A 56 -4.81 -20.18 -4.16
CA GLU A 56 -5.30 -19.64 -5.43
C GLU A 56 -5.66 -20.77 -6.42
N GLU A 57 -4.78 -21.77 -6.55
CA GLU A 57 -4.99 -22.91 -7.45
C GLU A 57 -6.25 -23.71 -7.10
N VAL A 58 -6.60 -23.82 -5.81
CA VAL A 58 -7.83 -24.50 -5.36
C VAL A 58 -9.09 -23.62 -5.40
N GLY A 59 -8.97 -22.39 -5.91
CA GLY A 59 -10.10 -21.51 -6.18
C GLY A 59 -10.43 -20.49 -5.08
N VAL A 60 -9.53 -20.25 -4.12
CA VAL A 60 -9.72 -19.15 -3.16
C VAL A 60 -9.66 -17.83 -3.90
N TYR A 61 -10.68 -16.99 -3.72
CA TYR A 61 -10.82 -15.73 -4.48
C TYR A 61 -9.72 -14.70 -4.18
N LYS A 62 -9.22 -14.66 -2.94
CA LYS A 62 -8.22 -13.68 -2.52
C LYS A 62 -7.09 -14.30 -1.69
N THR A 63 -5.85 -14.09 -2.11
CA THR A 63 -4.67 -14.57 -1.39
C THR A 63 -3.78 -13.42 -0.92
N ILE A 64 -3.30 -13.50 0.32
CA ILE A 64 -2.46 -12.47 0.94
C ILE A 64 -1.25 -13.12 1.61
N ALA A 65 -0.05 -12.82 1.12
CA ALA A 65 1.19 -13.38 1.64
C ALA A 65 2.07 -12.31 2.32
N LEU A 66 2.57 -12.62 3.53
CA LEU A 66 3.62 -11.84 4.16
C LEU A 66 4.99 -12.21 3.57
N VAL A 67 5.61 -11.28 2.84
CA VAL A 67 6.93 -11.48 2.20
C VAL A 67 7.88 -10.37 2.64
N ASN A 68 8.93 -10.73 3.39
CA ASN A 68 9.88 -9.76 3.92
C ASN A 68 11.08 -9.51 3.00
N ASN A 69 11.38 -10.43 2.09
CA ASN A 69 12.48 -10.27 1.14
C ASN A 69 12.01 -9.45 -0.07
N THR A 70 12.66 -8.31 -0.31
CA THR A 70 12.37 -7.43 -1.45
C THR A 70 12.57 -8.13 -2.80
N ASP A 71 13.51 -9.07 -2.88
CA ASP A 71 13.82 -9.81 -4.11
C ASP A 71 12.64 -10.69 -4.54
N TYR A 72 11.87 -11.19 -3.56
CA TYR A 72 10.69 -12.00 -3.81
C TYR A 72 9.45 -11.17 -4.09
N THR A 73 9.40 -9.88 -3.70
CA THR A 73 8.20 -9.05 -3.88
C THR A 73 7.81 -8.93 -5.36
N HIS A 74 8.76 -8.68 -6.25
CA HIS A 74 8.49 -8.50 -7.68
C HIS A 74 8.12 -9.81 -8.38
N ILE A 75 8.78 -10.92 -8.01
CA ILE A 75 8.55 -12.23 -8.64
C ILE A 75 7.22 -12.82 -8.16
N SER A 76 6.93 -12.71 -6.87
CA SER A 76 5.78 -13.35 -6.24
C SER A 76 4.42 -12.78 -6.71
N GLN A 77 4.37 -11.50 -7.10
CA GLN A 77 3.16 -10.92 -7.70
C GLN A 77 2.91 -11.40 -9.13
N ASN A 78 3.98 -11.72 -9.87
CA ASN A 78 3.87 -12.16 -11.26
C ASN A 78 3.45 -13.64 -11.38
N ILE A 79 3.51 -14.41 -10.30
CA ILE A 79 3.27 -15.85 -10.30
C ILE A 79 1.89 -16.26 -9.74
N GLY A 80 1.04 -15.31 -9.36
CA GLY A 80 -0.37 -15.56 -9.01
C GLY A 80 -0.85 -14.85 -7.75
N ILE A 81 0.02 -14.60 -6.77
CA ILE A 81 -0.42 -14.06 -5.47
C ILE A 81 -1.06 -12.68 -5.60
N ASP A 82 -2.33 -12.57 -5.19
CA ASP A 82 -3.11 -11.34 -5.36
C ASP A 82 -2.53 -10.15 -4.60
N THR A 83 -1.96 -10.38 -3.42
CA THR A 83 -1.47 -9.31 -2.55
C THR A 83 -0.29 -9.75 -1.71
N ILE A 84 0.73 -8.90 -1.68
CA ILE A 84 1.93 -9.10 -0.88
C ILE A 84 2.04 -7.98 0.14
N ILE A 85 2.27 -8.37 1.39
CA ILE A 85 2.61 -7.44 2.46
C ILE A 85 4.10 -7.56 2.75
N ASN A 86 4.84 -6.46 2.61
CA ASN A 86 6.24 -6.37 3.02
C ASN A 86 6.41 -5.40 4.18
N LYS A 87 6.62 -5.94 5.39
CA LYS A 87 6.76 -5.15 6.62
C LYS A 87 7.96 -4.21 6.59
N LYS A 88 9.06 -4.63 5.97
CA LYS A 88 10.28 -3.81 5.86
C LYS A 88 10.06 -2.61 4.95
N LEU A 89 9.37 -2.81 3.82
CA LEU A 89 9.03 -1.73 2.91
C LEU A 89 8.06 -0.73 3.55
N ILE A 90 7.04 -1.21 4.27
CA ILE A 90 6.11 -0.36 5.02
C ILE A 90 6.87 0.48 6.06
N ALA A 91 7.76 -0.15 6.84
CA ALA A 91 8.57 0.55 7.83
C ALA A 91 9.52 1.58 7.18
N ALA A 92 10.21 1.20 6.10
CA ALA A 92 11.08 2.09 5.35
C ALA A 92 10.30 3.30 4.82
N ASN A 93 9.14 3.09 4.20
CA ASN A 93 8.28 4.17 3.71
C ASN A 93 7.82 5.10 4.84
N ASN A 94 7.52 4.56 6.02
CA ASN A 94 7.20 5.38 7.19
C ASN A 94 8.41 6.22 7.66
N ILE A 95 9.62 5.66 7.65
CA ILE A 95 10.84 6.41 7.99
C ILE A 95 11.14 7.49 6.95
N PHE A 96 11.03 7.16 5.66
CA PHE A 96 11.32 8.08 4.55
C PHE A 96 10.49 9.36 4.60
N ARG A 97 9.24 9.29 5.10
CA ARG A 97 8.39 10.48 5.33
C ARG A 97 9.05 11.52 6.23
N PHE A 98 9.86 11.11 7.21
CA PHE A 98 10.52 12.02 8.16
C PHE A 98 11.89 12.54 7.69
N VAL A 99 12.55 11.85 6.76
CA VAL A 99 13.93 12.17 6.35
C VAL A 99 13.95 13.13 5.14
N ARG A 100 12.91 13.12 4.30
CA ARG A 100 12.90 13.88 3.04
C ARG A 100 12.46 15.33 3.27
N LYS A 101 13.19 16.29 2.66
CA LYS A 101 12.92 17.73 2.80
C LYS A 101 11.70 18.12 1.95
N GLY A 102 10.65 18.62 2.62
CA GLY A 102 9.40 19.05 2.00
C GLY A 102 8.24 18.63 2.88
N ASN A 103 7.13 19.36 2.87
CA ASN A 103 5.97 19.09 3.74
C ASN A 103 5.16 17.88 3.23
N ILE A 104 5.78 16.70 3.27
CA ILE A 104 5.25 15.46 2.72
C ILE A 104 4.63 14.64 3.86
N GLU A 105 3.33 14.38 3.80
CA GLU A 105 2.62 13.58 4.82
C GLU A 105 2.57 12.08 4.46
N ALA A 106 2.53 11.74 3.18
CA ALA A 106 2.50 10.36 2.72
C ALA A 106 3.18 10.16 1.37
N ILE A 107 3.88 9.03 1.23
CA ILE A 107 4.33 8.50 -0.05
C ILE A 107 3.84 7.06 -0.19
N GLY A 108 3.34 6.73 -1.37
CA GLY A 108 3.04 5.37 -1.80
C GLY A 108 3.59 5.13 -3.19
N SER A 109 4.21 3.98 -3.43
CA SER A 109 4.53 3.53 -4.79
C SER A 109 3.33 2.78 -5.35
N LEU A 110 2.88 3.15 -6.55
CA LEU A 110 1.84 2.42 -7.26
C LEU A 110 2.45 1.15 -7.85
N HIS A 111 1.95 -0.01 -7.45
CA HIS A 111 2.47 -1.28 -7.94
C HIS A 111 2.12 -1.45 -9.43
N GLY A 112 3.10 -1.82 -10.25
CA GLY A 112 2.94 -2.00 -11.70
C GLY A 112 3.09 -0.73 -12.55
N VAL A 113 3.32 0.44 -11.94
CA VAL A 113 3.56 1.70 -12.65
C VAL A 113 4.81 2.36 -12.10
N ASP A 114 5.68 2.90 -12.97
CA ASP A 114 6.83 3.70 -12.57
C ASP A 114 6.39 5.12 -12.15
N ALA A 115 5.59 5.18 -11.08
CA ALA A 115 5.02 6.41 -10.53
C ALA A 115 4.92 6.35 -8.99
N GLU A 116 5.22 7.47 -8.36
CA GLU A 116 5.05 7.72 -6.95
C GLU A 116 3.82 8.59 -6.70
N VAL A 117 3.13 8.32 -5.60
CA VAL A 117 2.08 9.15 -5.02
C VAL A 117 2.72 9.95 -3.89
N ILE A 118 2.62 11.28 -3.94
CA ILE A 118 3.14 12.17 -2.91
C ILE A 118 2.02 13.06 -2.40
N GLU A 119 1.79 13.07 -1.09
CA GLU A 119 0.86 13.96 -0.42
C GLU A 119 1.60 15.17 0.15
N PHE A 120 1.22 16.38 -0.29
CA PHE A 120 1.76 17.65 0.19
C PHE A 120 0.74 18.41 1.02
N VAL A 121 1.17 19.08 2.09
CA VAL A 121 0.32 20.00 2.85
C VAL A 121 0.68 21.46 2.57
N ILE A 122 -0.34 22.27 2.29
CA ILE A 122 -0.15 23.71 2.07
C ILE A 122 -0.18 24.45 3.41
N HIS A 123 1.00 24.65 4.02
CA HIS A 123 1.08 25.27 5.35
C HIS A 123 0.83 26.79 5.37
N LYS A 124 1.10 27.48 4.27
CA LYS A 124 1.02 28.96 4.19
C LYS A 124 0.43 29.40 2.86
N LYS A 125 -0.22 30.57 2.87
CA LYS A 125 -0.62 31.24 1.63
C LYS A 125 0.63 31.62 0.84
N ASN A 126 0.91 30.92 -0.24
CA ASN A 126 2.05 31.16 -1.14
C ASN A 126 1.56 31.20 -2.60
N ARG A 127 2.46 30.99 -3.57
CA ARG A 127 2.10 30.95 -4.99
C ARG A 127 1.03 29.89 -5.30
N LEU A 128 1.01 28.78 -4.56
CA LEU A 128 0.07 27.67 -4.76
C LEU A 128 -1.38 28.05 -4.48
N THR A 129 -1.61 28.96 -3.52
CA THR A 129 -2.96 29.39 -3.15
C THR A 129 -3.44 30.62 -3.90
N LYS A 130 -2.59 31.23 -4.73
CA LYS A 130 -2.87 32.49 -5.43
C LYS A 130 -3.42 32.30 -6.83
N HIS A 131 -3.14 31.14 -7.43
CA HIS A 131 -3.46 30.85 -8.82
C HIS A 131 -4.15 29.49 -8.93
N PRO A 132 -5.03 29.28 -9.92
CA PRO A 132 -5.57 27.97 -10.25
C PRO A 132 -4.46 26.96 -10.60
N ILE A 133 -4.76 25.67 -10.47
CA ILE A 133 -3.80 24.58 -10.71
C ILE A 133 -3.15 24.67 -12.10
N LYS A 134 -3.91 25.04 -13.15
CA LYS A 134 -3.40 25.17 -14.52
C LYS A 134 -2.24 26.18 -14.64
N GLU A 135 -2.16 27.16 -13.74
CA GLU A 135 -1.12 28.20 -13.73
C GLU A 135 0.10 27.82 -12.89
N LEU A 136 0.08 26.67 -12.20
CA LEU A 136 1.20 26.21 -11.38
C LEU A 136 2.34 25.61 -12.20
N HIS A 137 2.14 25.36 -13.51
CA HIS A 137 3.13 24.82 -14.43
C HIS A 137 3.82 23.55 -13.89
N LEU A 138 3.00 22.56 -13.51
CA LEU A 138 3.51 21.26 -13.06
C LEU A 138 4.34 20.60 -14.19
N PRO A 139 5.38 19.82 -13.84
CA PRO A 139 6.11 19.01 -14.82
C PRO A 139 5.15 18.11 -15.61
N SER A 140 5.39 17.88 -16.90
CA SER A 140 4.54 17.02 -17.74
C SER A 140 4.38 15.58 -17.24
N LYS A 141 5.30 15.14 -16.38
CA LYS A 141 5.31 13.82 -15.73
C LYS A 141 4.70 13.82 -14.33
N ALA A 142 3.95 14.87 -13.96
CA ALA A 142 3.28 15.01 -12.69
C ALA A 142 1.86 15.56 -12.85
N ILE A 143 0.92 15.06 -12.04
CA ILE A 143 -0.48 15.50 -12.03
C ILE A 143 -1.00 15.56 -10.59
N ILE A 144 -1.79 16.59 -10.27
CA ILE A 144 -2.56 16.62 -9.03
C ILE A 144 -3.77 15.70 -9.23
N ALA A 145 -3.81 14.60 -8.48
CA ALA A 145 -4.84 13.57 -8.60
C ALA A 145 -6.04 13.82 -7.67
N GLY A 146 -5.81 14.54 -6.57
CA GLY A 146 -6.85 14.80 -5.59
C GLY A 146 -6.44 15.86 -4.59
N VAL A 147 -7.44 16.50 -3.98
CA VAL A 147 -7.25 17.45 -2.89
C VAL A 147 -8.17 17.05 -1.75
N VAL A 148 -7.66 17.04 -0.53
CA VAL A 148 -8.44 16.85 0.70
C VAL A 148 -8.41 18.16 1.48
N ARG A 149 -9.60 18.71 1.76
CA ARG A 149 -9.79 19.93 2.55
C ARG A 149 -10.66 19.60 3.76
N GLY A 150 -10.04 19.49 4.92
CA GLY A 150 -10.71 18.99 6.13
C GLY A 150 -11.21 17.57 5.91
N ASN A 151 -12.54 17.38 5.91
CA ASN A 151 -13.19 16.08 5.70
C ASN A 151 -13.71 15.87 4.27
N ASN A 152 -13.53 16.86 3.38
CA ASN A 152 -14.02 16.80 2.01
C ASN A 152 -12.90 16.43 1.04
N SER A 153 -13.20 15.58 0.07
CA SER A 153 -12.30 15.20 -1.02
C SER A 153 -12.77 15.77 -2.35
N TYR A 154 -11.84 16.25 -3.15
CA TYR A 154 -12.07 16.91 -4.43
C TYR A 154 -11.20 16.25 -5.50
N ILE A 155 -11.78 16.04 -6.69
CA ILE A 155 -11.03 15.76 -7.91
C ILE A 155 -10.88 17.11 -8.60
N PRO A 156 -9.71 17.76 -8.51
CA PRO A 156 -9.55 19.11 -9.04
C PRO A 156 -9.41 19.09 -10.56
N ASP A 157 -10.01 20.08 -11.21
CA ASP A 157 -9.71 20.43 -12.59
C ASP A 157 -8.64 21.54 -12.65
N GLY A 158 -8.36 22.05 -13.86
CA GLY A 158 -7.38 23.10 -14.04
C GLY A 158 -7.75 24.44 -13.40
N ASP A 159 -9.04 24.69 -13.16
CA ASP A 159 -9.57 25.93 -12.56
C ASP A 159 -9.65 25.86 -11.04
N PHE A 160 -9.51 24.66 -10.46
CA PHE A 160 -9.45 24.46 -9.03
C PHE A 160 -8.35 25.30 -8.38
N GLN A 161 -8.70 26.02 -7.32
CA GLN A 161 -7.78 26.84 -6.54
C GLN A 161 -7.50 26.19 -5.19
N LEU A 162 -6.21 25.99 -4.92
CA LEU A 162 -5.76 25.40 -3.67
C LEU A 162 -5.86 26.41 -2.52
N GLU A 163 -6.11 25.90 -1.31
CA GLU A 163 -6.24 26.67 -0.09
C GLU A 163 -5.23 26.23 0.97
N GLN A 164 -5.06 27.08 1.99
CA GLN A 164 -4.24 26.72 3.13
C GLN A 164 -4.84 25.51 3.86
N ASN A 165 -3.97 24.59 4.28
CA ASN A 165 -4.30 23.29 4.89
C ASN A 165 -4.89 22.25 3.93
N ASP A 166 -4.95 22.53 2.63
CA ASP A 166 -5.23 21.48 1.65
C ASP A 166 -4.12 20.43 1.69
N LYS A 167 -4.52 19.16 1.69
CA LYS A 167 -3.65 18.02 1.39
C LYS A 167 -3.78 17.72 -0.10
N VAL A 168 -2.70 17.88 -0.83
CA VAL A 168 -2.66 17.75 -2.28
C VAL A 168 -1.96 16.44 -2.63
N ILE A 169 -2.69 15.54 -3.28
CA ILE A 169 -2.20 14.23 -3.72
C ILE A 169 -1.68 14.40 -5.15
N VAL A 170 -0.39 14.14 -5.35
CA VAL A 170 0.30 14.27 -6.64
C VAL A 170 0.79 12.91 -7.09
N PHE A 171 0.45 12.51 -8.31
CA PHE A 171 1.12 11.39 -8.99
C PHE A 171 2.28 11.93 -9.82
N THR A 172 3.47 11.34 -9.69
CA THR A 172 4.66 11.79 -10.42
C THR A 172 5.60 10.64 -10.74
N GLN A 173 6.28 10.70 -11.89
CA GLN A 173 7.40 9.78 -12.18
C GLN A 173 8.65 10.17 -11.36
N PRO A 174 9.57 9.23 -11.07
CA PRO A 174 10.74 9.46 -10.22
C PRO A 174 11.60 10.68 -10.61
N GLU A 175 11.76 10.90 -11.92
CA GLU A 175 12.59 11.98 -12.47
C GLU A 175 12.02 13.38 -12.24
N ALA A 176 10.70 13.48 -12.05
CA ALA A 176 10.01 14.76 -11.87
C ALA A 176 9.83 15.15 -10.40
N ILE A 177 10.09 14.24 -9.46
CA ILE A 177 9.84 14.46 -8.03
C ILE A 177 10.52 15.73 -7.52
N ARG A 178 11.81 15.95 -7.84
CA ARG A 178 12.55 17.13 -7.37
C ARG A 178 11.91 18.44 -7.79
N LYS A 179 11.39 18.50 -9.03
CA LYS A 179 10.71 19.69 -9.56
C LYS A 179 9.37 19.91 -8.86
N VAL A 180 8.64 18.82 -8.57
CA VAL A 180 7.40 18.89 -7.80
C VAL A 180 7.69 19.39 -6.38
N GLU A 181 8.67 18.83 -5.68
CA GLU A 181 9.07 19.26 -4.33
C GLU A 181 9.42 20.76 -4.28
N GLU A 182 10.06 21.30 -5.31
CA GLU A 182 10.36 22.74 -5.42
C GLU A 182 9.12 23.61 -5.56
N ILE A 183 8.09 23.13 -6.26
CA ILE A 183 6.81 23.84 -6.41
C ILE A 183 6.07 23.91 -5.05
N PHE A 184 6.17 22.85 -4.23
CA PHE A 184 5.46 22.70 -2.97
C PHE A 184 6.23 23.20 -1.70
N LYS A 185 7.33 23.93 -1.87
CA LYS A 185 8.06 24.63 -0.78
C LYS A 185 7.38 25.95 -0.33
#